data_AF-A0ABD3HX81-F1
#
_entry.id   AF-A0ABD3HX81-F1
#
_cell.length_a   1.000
_cell.length_b   1.000
_cell.length_c   1.000
_cell.angle_alpha   90.00
_cell.angle_beta   90.00
_cell.angle_gamma   90.00
#
_symmetry.space_group_name_H-M   'P 1'
#
loop_
_entity.id
_entity.type
_entity.pdbx_description
1 polymer ?
#
loop_
_entity_poly.entity_id
_entity_poly.type
_entity_poly.pdbx_seq_one_letter_code
_entity_poly.pdbx_strand_id
1 'polypeptide(L)'
;MWCFHASGHGKDKGDGLGGGLKTALAREQLKGIDGHKLDCVADCVAFLSEKFRLHREKLYEEINEVRRFFWEVKVGDVNRSKCYDCLPIEGTRKLHCFHGFSRLNPTLLNVREMCCFCPSCIDEDWENCSNLEYTGPWTLHNVHPRKPADVVDYVDAIGHGQGILDQSDEGTIADLVEVGDFFAVEAEWPNDYSAEFWILQCTKPLHVLADMTTDAYGETHEEGSSVSEGMWY
;
A
#
# COMPACT_ATOMS: atom_id res chain seq x y z
N MET A 1 -4.56 -5.35 -0.11
CA MET A 1 -3.87 -5.48 -1.43
C MET A 1 -4.78 -5.17 -2.61
N TRP A 2 -4.32 -4.39 -3.60
CA TRP A 2 -5.06 -4.13 -4.85
C TRP A 2 -4.37 -4.81 -6.03
N CYS A 3 -5.10 -5.70 -6.72
CA CYS A 3 -4.66 -6.30 -7.97
C CYS A 3 -5.37 -5.60 -9.13
N PHE A 4 -4.64 -4.84 -9.93
CA PHE A 4 -5.23 -4.07 -11.04
C PHE A 4 -4.97 -4.76 -12.37
N HIS A 5 -6.03 -4.86 -13.16
CA HIS A 5 -5.97 -5.38 -14.52
C HIS A 5 -6.74 -4.45 -15.46
N ALA A 6 -6.03 -3.58 -16.18
CA ALA A 6 -6.61 -2.87 -17.31
C ALA A 6 -6.61 -3.79 -18.54
N SER A 7 -7.75 -4.39 -18.85
CA SER A 7 -8.00 -5.08 -20.12
C SER A 7 -8.27 -4.05 -21.22
N GLY A 8 -7.27 -3.25 -21.58
CA GLY A 8 -7.37 -2.22 -22.60
C GLY A 8 -7.55 -2.79 -24.01
N HIS A 9 -6.92 -3.92 -24.32
CA HIS A 9 -7.06 -4.62 -25.61
C HIS A 9 -7.15 -6.14 -25.38
N GLY A 10 -8.07 -6.78 -26.11
CA GLY A 10 -8.65 -8.09 -25.79
C GLY A 10 -7.77 -9.34 -25.86
N LYS A 11 -6.45 -9.28 -25.64
CA LYS A 11 -5.57 -10.47 -25.66
C LYS A 11 -4.34 -10.42 -24.73
N ASP A 12 -4.23 -9.44 -23.83
CA ASP A 12 -3.10 -9.41 -22.88
C ASP A 12 -3.36 -10.26 -21.63
N LYS A 13 -2.25 -10.70 -21.00
CA LYS A 13 -2.19 -11.65 -19.87
C LYS A 13 -3.23 -11.31 -18.80
N GLY A 14 -4.33 -12.07 -18.78
CA GLY A 14 -5.27 -12.06 -17.68
C GLY A 14 -4.74 -12.96 -16.56
N ASP A 15 -4.88 -12.52 -15.31
CA ASP A 15 -4.75 -13.44 -14.19
C ASP A 15 -5.89 -14.47 -14.23
N GLY A 16 -5.69 -15.63 -13.58
CA GLY A 16 -6.69 -16.69 -13.56
C GLY A 16 -8.04 -16.23 -13.00
N LEU A 17 -8.06 -15.18 -12.17
CA LEU A 17 -9.25 -14.63 -11.54
C LEU A 17 -10.10 -13.83 -12.55
N GLY A 18 -9.50 -12.90 -13.30
CA GLY A 18 -10.18 -12.14 -14.34
C GLY A 18 -10.76 -13.03 -15.44
N GLY A 19 -10.03 -14.09 -15.82
CA GLY A 19 -10.54 -15.14 -16.71
C GLY A 19 -11.76 -15.87 -16.14
N GLY A 20 -11.72 -16.19 -14.84
CA GLY A 20 -12.83 -16.80 -14.12
C GLY A 20 -14.09 -15.93 -14.09
N LEU A 21 -13.95 -14.63 -13.80
CA LEU A 21 -15.07 -13.68 -13.78
C LEU A 21 -15.71 -13.52 -15.16
N LYS A 22 -14.91 -13.30 -16.21
CA LYS A 22 -15.40 -13.18 -17.59
C LYS A 22 -16.14 -14.44 -18.02
N THR A 23 -15.59 -15.62 -17.72
CA THR A 23 -16.23 -16.91 -18.01
C THR A 23 -17.54 -17.07 -17.25
N ALA A 24 -17.57 -16.68 -15.98
CA ALA A 24 -18.75 -16.78 -15.13
C ALA A 24 -19.92 -15.94 -15.65
N LEU A 25 -19.64 -14.69 -16.08
CA LEU A 25 -20.61 -13.77 -16.68
C LEU A 25 -21.06 -14.25 -18.06
N ALA A 26 -20.12 -14.63 -18.92
CA ALA A 26 -20.43 -15.11 -20.28
C ALA A 26 -21.33 -16.36 -20.26
N ARG A 27 -21.03 -17.33 -19.38
CA ARG A 27 -21.86 -18.52 -19.20
C ARG A 27 -23.26 -18.19 -18.70
N GLU A 28 -23.39 -17.18 -17.85
CA GLU A 28 -24.68 -16.76 -17.33
C GLU A 28 -25.52 -16.10 -18.41
N GLN A 29 -24.92 -15.19 -19.19
CA GLN A 29 -25.57 -14.54 -20.31
C GLN A 29 -26.06 -15.53 -21.38
N LEU A 30 -25.32 -16.61 -21.61
CA LEU A 30 -25.70 -17.68 -22.55
C LEU A 30 -26.93 -18.49 -22.11
N LYS A 31 -27.35 -18.43 -20.84
CA LYS A 31 -28.60 -19.05 -20.39
C LYS A 31 -29.85 -18.29 -20.86
N GLY A 32 -29.70 -17.08 -21.38
CA GLY A 32 -30.81 -16.29 -21.91
C GLY A 32 -31.88 -16.01 -20.85
N ILE A 33 -33.14 -16.38 -21.14
CA ILE A 33 -34.29 -16.13 -20.26
C ILE A 33 -34.24 -16.90 -18.94
N ASP A 34 -33.46 -17.99 -18.87
CA ASP A 34 -33.34 -18.86 -17.70
C ASP A 34 -32.16 -18.45 -16.79
N GLY A 35 -31.39 -17.45 -17.19
CA GLY A 35 -30.24 -16.94 -16.44
C GLY A 35 -30.56 -15.73 -15.57
N HIS A 36 -29.58 -15.32 -14.77
CA HIS A 36 -29.63 -13.99 -14.16
C HIS A 36 -29.66 -12.92 -15.24
N LYS A 37 -30.51 -11.91 -15.04
CA LYS A 37 -30.47 -10.67 -15.81
C LYS A 37 -29.12 -9.99 -15.61
N LEU A 38 -28.48 -9.51 -16.66
CA LEU A 38 -27.15 -8.87 -16.64
C LEU A 38 -27.17 -7.57 -17.49
N ASP A 39 -28.19 -6.73 -17.30
CA ASP A 39 -28.41 -5.55 -18.14
C ASP A 39 -27.59 -4.34 -17.67
N CYS A 40 -27.18 -4.34 -16.40
CA CYS A 40 -26.40 -3.26 -15.81
C CYS A 40 -25.29 -3.77 -14.88
N VAL A 41 -24.46 -2.87 -14.36
CA VAL A 41 -23.36 -3.21 -13.45
C VAL A 41 -23.89 -3.75 -12.12
N ALA A 42 -24.95 -3.15 -11.58
CA ALA A 42 -25.62 -3.65 -10.37
C ALA A 42 -26.05 -5.12 -10.51
N ASP A 43 -26.62 -5.51 -11.65
CA ASP A 43 -27.00 -6.89 -11.93
C ASP A 43 -25.78 -7.82 -11.95
N CYS A 44 -24.68 -7.41 -12.60
CA CYS A 44 -23.43 -8.15 -12.60
C CYS A 44 -22.88 -8.33 -11.19
N VAL A 45 -22.88 -7.27 -10.37
CA VAL A 45 -22.37 -7.29 -8.99
C VAL A 45 -23.22 -8.22 -8.12
N ALA A 46 -24.54 -8.18 -8.24
CA ALA A 46 -25.45 -9.07 -7.51
C ALA A 46 -25.17 -10.54 -7.85
N PHE A 47 -25.13 -10.86 -9.15
CA PHE A 47 -24.84 -12.22 -9.62
C PHE A 47 -23.47 -12.73 -9.16
N LEU A 48 -22.42 -11.92 -9.31
CA LEU A 48 -21.07 -12.31 -8.90
C LEU A 48 -21.00 -12.50 -7.37
N SER A 49 -21.61 -11.60 -6.61
CA SER A 49 -21.68 -11.70 -5.15
C SER A 49 -22.38 -12.96 -4.70
N GLU A 50 -23.46 -13.38 -5.38
CA GLU A 50 -24.17 -14.63 -5.11
C GLU A 50 -23.35 -15.86 -5.52
N LYS A 51 -22.87 -15.89 -6.76
CA LYS A 51 -22.12 -17.02 -7.34
C LYS A 51 -20.83 -17.32 -6.60
N PHE A 52 -20.18 -16.29 -6.07
CA PHE A 52 -18.96 -16.40 -5.29
C PHE A 52 -19.19 -16.21 -3.78
N ARG A 53 -20.46 -16.23 -3.32
CA ARG A 53 -20.83 -16.10 -1.90
C ARG A 53 -20.43 -17.29 -1.05
N LEU A 54 -20.44 -18.48 -1.65
CA LEU A 54 -20.38 -19.76 -0.94
C LEU A 54 -19.26 -20.64 -1.49
N HIS A 55 -18.57 -21.28 -0.54
CA HIS A 55 -17.49 -22.25 -0.67
C HIS A 55 -17.68 -23.16 -1.88
N ARG A 56 -16.64 -23.36 -2.68
CA ARG A 56 -16.55 -24.64 -3.39
C ARG A 56 -16.55 -25.70 -2.30
N GLU A 57 -17.51 -26.62 -2.36
CA GLU A 57 -17.47 -27.86 -1.59
C GLU A 57 -16.04 -28.39 -1.62
N LYS A 58 -15.49 -28.63 -0.42
CA LYS A 58 -14.11 -29.00 -0.14
C LYS A 58 -13.57 -29.97 -1.20
N LEU A 59 -12.87 -29.44 -2.21
CA LEU A 59 -12.10 -30.30 -3.10
C LEU A 59 -10.74 -30.65 -2.47
N TYR A 60 -10.31 -29.85 -1.49
CA TYR A 60 -9.10 -30.02 -0.69
C TYR A 60 -9.40 -29.59 0.76
N GLU A 61 -8.89 -30.33 1.74
CA GLU A 61 -9.29 -30.22 3.15
C GLU A 61 -8.81 -28.95 3.86
N GLU A 62 -8.00 -28.11 3.19
CA GLU A 62 -7.34 -26.92 3.77
C GLU A 62 -7.50 -25.66 2.90
N ILE A 63 -8.69 -25.38 2.37
CA ILE A 63 -8.91 -24.13 1.65
C ILE A 63 -9.29 -23.05 2.66
N ASN A 64 -8.35 -22.13 2.93
CA ASN A 64 -8.63 -20.88 3.64
C ASN A 64 -9.78 -20.14 2.95
N GLU A 65 -10.75 -19.70 3.73
CA GLU A 65 -11.97 -19.05 3.23
C GLU A 65 -11.64 -17.71 2.57
N VAL A 66 -11.50 -17.68 1.25
CA VAL A 66 -11.30 -16.41 0.53
C VAL A 66 -12.65 -15.75 0.29
N ARG A 67 -13.00 -14.79 1.15
CA ARG A 67 -14.19 -13.96 0.99
C ARG A 67 -13.99 -13.00 -0.18
N ARG A 68 -14.86 -13.08 -1.19
CA ARG A 68 -14.84 -12.16 -2.34
C ARG A 68 -15.93 -11.11 -2.20
N PHE A 69 -15.56 -9.86 -2.47
CA PHE A 69 -16.48 -8.74 -2.47
C PHE A 69 -16.50 -8.10 -3.84
N PHE A 70 -17.69 -7.81 -4.35
CA PHE A 70 -17.89 -7.08 -5.59
C PHE A 70 -18.56 -5.76 -5.25
N TRP A 71 -18.01 -4.68 -5.78
CA TRP A 71 -18.47 -3.31 -5.52
C TRP A 71 -18.86 -2.67 -6.84
N GLU A 72 -20.06 -2.11 -6.89
CA GLU A 72 -20.44 -1.19 -7.96
C GLU A 72 -19.94 0.20 -7.60
N VAL A 73 -19.14 0.82 -8.47
CA VAL A 73 -18.68 2.20 -8.31
C VAL A 73 -19.56 3.09 -9.20
N LYS A 74 -20.47 3.86 -8.58
CA LYS A 74 -21.41 4.74 -9.28
C LYS A 74 -20.79 6.07 -9.65
N VAL A 75 -21.49 6.80 -10.53
CA VAL A 75 -21.14 8.19 -10.85
C VAL A 75 -21.24 9.02 -9.59
N GLY A 76 -20.13 9.66 -9.20
CA GLY A 76 -20.04 10.46 -7.98
C GLY A 76 -19.46 9.72 -6.77
N ASP A 77 -19.37 8.39 -6.79
CA ASP A 77 -18.78 7.62 -5.68
C ASP A 77 -17.27 7.86 -5.56
N VAL A 78 -16.61 8.13 -6.70
CA VAL A 78 -15.21 8.54 -6.73
C VAL A 78 -15.17 10.06 -6.80
N ASN A 79 -14.64 10.67 -5.74
CA ASN A 79 -14.30 12.09 -5.79
C ASN A 79 -13.16 12.32 -6.78
N ARG A 80 -13.50 12.78 -7.99
CA ARG A 80 -12.54 13.17 -9.03
C ARG A 80 -12.20 14.67 -9.02
N SER A 81 -12.76 15.44 -8.08
CA SER A 81 -12.42 16.86 -7.95
C SER A 81 -10.98 17.06 -7.48
N LYS A 82 -10.46 16.09 -6.72
CA LYS A 82 -9.03 15.96 -6.42
C LYS A 82 -8.39 15.04 -7.47
N CYS A 83 -7.98 15.62 -8.59
CA CYS A 83 -7.14 14.91 -9.54
C CYS A 83 -5.68 15.17 -9.17
N TYR A 84 -5.02 14.18 -8.59
CA TYR A 84 -3.57 14.18 -8.48
C TYR A 84 -3.01 13.96 -9.88
N ASP A 85 -2.60 15.05 -10.54
CA ASP A 85 -1.97 14.98 -11.85
C ASP A 85 -0.55 14.47 -11.65
N CYS A 86 -0.38 13.15 -11.63
CA CYS A 86 0.92 12.52 -11.43
C CYS A 86 1.62 12.19 -12.75
N LEU A 87 2.96 12.20 -12.74
CA LEU A 87 3.77 11.59 -13.76
C LEU A 87 3.49 10.08 -13.79
N PRO A 88 3.40 9.49 -15.00
CA PRO A 88 3.23 8.06 -15.12
C PRO A 88 4.48 7.35 -14.58
N ILE A 89 4.29 6.32 -13.76
CA ILE A 89 5.38 5.42 -13.38
C ILE A 89 5.72 4.59 -14.62
N GLU A 90 6.96 4.68 -15.09
CA GLU A 90 7.44 3.91 -16.24
C GLU A 90 7.36 2.40 -15.96
N GLY A 91 7.07 1.60 -16.99
CA GLY A 91 7.00 0.14 -16.85
C GLY A 91 5.75 -0.40 -16.10
N THR A 92 4.82 0.45 -15.67
CA THR A 92 3.58 0.08 -14.97
C THR A 92 2.72 -0.98 -15.65
N ARG A 93 2.81 -1.11 -16.97
CA ARG A 93 2.10 -2.17 -17.71
C ARG A 93 2.51 -3.59 -17.29
N LYS A 94 3.66 -3.74 -16.63
CA LYS A 94 4.15 -5.01 -16.07
C LYS A 94 3.78 -5.20 -14.59
N LEU A 95 3.32 -4.15 -13.91
CA LEU A 95 3.01 -4.22 -12.48
C LEU A 95 1.58 -4.71 -12.29
N HIS A 96 1.41 -5.91 -11.73
CA HIS A 96 0.09 -6.50 -11.47
C HIS A 96 -0.38 -6.33 -10.02
N CYS A 97 0.50 -5.89 -9.11
CA CYS A 97 0.20 -5.83 -7.69
C CYS A 97 0.83 -4.61 -7.04
N PHE A 98 0.01 -3.85 -6.30
CA PHE A 98 0.49 -2.73 -5.51
C PHE A 98 -0.30 -2.58 -4.20
N HIS A 99 0.30 -1.89 -3.25
CA HIS A 99 -0.38 -1.35 -2.08
C HIS A 99 0.23 0.00 -1.68
N GLY A 100 -0.55 0.82 -0.97
CA GLY A 100 -0.03 2.03 -0.36
C GLY A 100 1.05 1.67 0.65
N PHE A 101 2.16 2.38 0.64
CA PHE A 101 3.23 2.20 1.62
C PHE A 101 2.87 2.86 2.95
N SER A 102 2.33 4.07 2.90
CA SER A 102 1.93 4.84 4.07
C SER A 102 0.56 5.47 3.87
N ARG A 103 -0.18 5.66 4.97
CA ARG A 103 -1.43 6.44 4.97
C ARG A 103 -1.17 7.94 4.96
N LEU A 104 0.01 8.36 5.41
CA LEU A 104 0.42 9.76 5.50
C LEU A 104 0.97 10.27 4.17
N ASN A 105 1.65 9.40 3.41
CA ASN A 105 2.18 9.75 2.11
C ASN A 105 1.52 8.94 0.97
N PRO A 106 0.52 9.53 0.27
CA PRO A 106 -0.16 8.86 -0.84
C PRO A 106 0.72 8.73 -2.10
N THR A 107 1.91 9.35 -2.14
CA THR A 107 2.83 9.22 -3.28
C THR A 107 3.69 7.97 -3.19
N LEU A 108 3.69 7.25 -2.08
CA LEU A 108 4.51 6.05 -1.90
C LEU A 108 3.69 4.77 -2.10
N LEU A 109 4.11 3.97 -3.06
CA LEU A 109 3.49 2.69 -3.42
C LEU A 109 4.51 1.57 -3.37
N ASN A 110 4.18 0.49 -2.67
CA ASN A 110 4.88 -0.78 -2.86
C ASN A 110 4.30 -1.48 -4.08
N VAL A 111 5.17 -1.97 -4.97
CA VAL A 111 4.78 -2.69 -6.17
C VAL A 111 5.56 -3.99 -6.30
N ARG A 112 4.98 -4.93 -7.06
CA ARG A 112 5.67 -6.12 -7.55
C ARG A 112 5.08 -6.52 -8.90
N GLU A 113 5.86 -7.27 -9.69
CA GLU A 113 5.45 -7.66 -11.03
C GLU A 113 4.22 -8.59 -10.99
N MET A 114 4.21 -9.59 -10.11
CA MET A 114 3.15 -10.59 -10.05
C MET A 114 2.44 -10.58 -8.68
N CYS A 115 1.12 -10.79 -8.69
CA CYS A 115 0.34 -10.97 -7.46
C CYS A 115 0.42 -12.41 -6.94
N CYS A 116 0.45 -12.57 -5.62
CA CYS A 116 0.26 -13.86 -4.94
C CYS A 116 -1.05 -13.83 -4.14
N PHE A 117 -1.70 -14.99 -4.06
CA PHE A 117 -2.91 -15.22 -3.25
C PHE A 117 -2.71 -16.34 -2.22
N CYS A 118 -1.47 -16.57 -1.77
CA CYS A 118 -1.21 -17.45 -0.64
C CYS A 118 -1.82 -16.85 0.64
N PRO A 119 -2.04 -17.65 1.70
CA PRO A 119 -2.59 -17.17 2.96
C PRO A 119 -1.92 -15.90 3.50
N SER A 120 -0.57 -15.89 3.59
CA SER A 120 0.18 -14.73 4.07
C SER A 120 -0.10 -13.47 3.23
N CYS A 121 -0.19 -13.61 1.90
CA CYS A 121 -0.56 -12.50 1.02
C CYS A 121 -2.04 -12.10 1.09
N ILE A 122 -2.93 -12.94 1.60
CA ILE A 122 -4.33 -12.56 1.83
C ILE A 122 -4.45 -11.81 3.15
N ASP A 123 -3.68 -12.24 4.15
CA ASP A 123 -3.66 -11.69 5.51
C ASP A 123 -2.70 -10.48 5.67
N GLU A 124 -2.17 -9.98 4.55
CA GLU A 124 -1.23 -8.85 4.47
C GLU A 124 0.11 -9.07 5.18
N ASP A 125 0.47 -10.32 5.46
CA ASP A 125 1.78 -10.78 5.90
C ASP A 125 2.68 -11.06 4.67
N TRP A 126 3.16 -9.97 4.08
CA TRP A 126 3.90 -9.99 2.83
C TRP A 126 5.29 -10.63 2.92
N GLU A 127 5.92 -10.54 4.08
CA GLU A 127 7.26 -11.08 4.32
C GLU A 127 7.27 -12.61 4.29
N ASN A 128 6.18 -13.23 4.73
CA ASN A 128 6.02 -14.69 4.74
C ASN A 128 5.33 -15.24 3.48
N CYS A 129 5.47 -14.55 2.34
CA CYS A 129 4.94 -15.03 1.07
C CYS A 129 5.64 -16.34 0.64
N SER A 130 4.91 -17.46 0.66
CA SER A 130 5.41 -18.78 0.24
C SER A 130 5.83 -18.86 -1.24
N ASN A 131 5.46 -17.87 -2.05
CA ASN A 131 5.69 -17.83 -3.50
C ASN A 131 6.63 -16.69 -3.91
N LEU A 132 7.47 -16.20 -2.98
CA LEU A 132 8.36 -15.06 -3.20
C LEU A 132 9.27 -15.23 -4.43
N GLU A 133 9.76 -16.45 -4.69
CA GLU A 133 10.55 -16.78 -5.89
C GLU A 133 9.81 -16.47 -7.20
N TYR A 134 8.47 -16.61 -7.21
CA TYR A 134 7.65 -16.38 -8.40
C TYR A 134 7.14 -14.95 -8.49
N THR A 135 6.89 -14.29 -7.34
CA THR A 135 6.36 -12.92 -7.34
C THR A 135 7.42 -11.84 -7.36
N GLY A 136 8.65 -12.19 -6.97
CA GLY A 136 9.68 -11.23 -6.65
C GLY A 136 9.40 -10.49 -5.33
N PRO A 137 10.40 -9.74 -4.84
CA PRO A 137 10.25 -8.88 -3.68
C PRO A 137 9.37 -7.65 -3.99
N TRP A 138 8.89 -7.01 -2.93
CA TRP A 138 8.26 -5.69 -3.04
C TRP A 138 9.32 -4.63 -3.27
N THR A 139 9.02 -3.68 -4.17
CA THR A 139 9.84 -2.50 -4.41
C THR A 139 9.03 -1.24 -4.14
N LEU A 140 9.64 -0.29 -3.45
CA LEU A 140 9.02 1.00 -3.19
C LEU A 140 9.14 1.90 -4.43
N HIS A 141 8.03 2.50 -4.84
CA HIS A 141 7.95 3.45 -5.94
C HIS A 141 7.36 4.77 -5.44
N ASN A 142 7.98 5.87 -5.86
CA ASN A 142 7.45 7.21 -5.64
C ASN A 142 6.66 7.67 -6.87
N VAL A 143 5.43 8.11 -6.63
CA VAL A 143 4.52 8.68 -7.61
C VAL A 143 4.74 10.18 -7.63
N HIS A 144 5.44 10.68 -8.63
CA HIS A 144 5.76 12.10 -8.72
C HIS A 144 4.56 12.91 -9.20
N PRO A 145 3.99 13.82 -8.40
CA PRO A 145 3.00 14.78 -8.87
C PRO A 145 3.63 15.72 -9.90
N ARG A 146 2.89 16.12 -10.94
CA ARG A 146 3.34 17.12 -11.91
C ARG A 146 3.37 18.52 -11.31
N LYS A 147 2.55 18.78 -10.30
CA LYS A 147 2.52 20.04 -9.55
C LYS A 147 2.66 19.76 -8.06
N PRO A 148 3.61 20.41 -7.36
CA PRO A 148 3.78 20.24 -5.92
C PRO A 148 2.50 20.50 -5.12
N ALA A 149 1.67 21.46 -5.56
CA ALA A 149 0.40 21.85 -4.96
C ALA A 149 -0.63 20.73 -4.85
N ASP A 150 -0.50 19.66 -5.64
CA ASP A 150 -1.48 18.57 -5.65
C ASP A 150 -1.32 17.62 -4.44
N VAL A 151 -0.17 17.61 -3.74
CA VAL A 151 0.07 16.77 -2.54
C VAL A 151 -0.17 17.51 -1.23
N VAL A 152 -0.11 18.84 -1.28
CA VAL A 152 -0.14 19.74 -0.10
C VAL A 152 -1.43 19.59 0.70
N ASP A 153 -2.54 19.24 0.05
CA ASP A 153 -3.86 19.07 0.66
C ASP A 153 -3.94 17.93 1.71
N TYR A 154 -2.98 17.00 1.74
CA TYR A 154 -2.89 15.93 2.75
C TYR A 154 -1.85 16.24 3.84
N VAL A 155 -0.74 16.87 3.45
CA VAL A 155 0.36 17.25 4.36
C VAL A 155 -0.04 18.45 5.25
N ASP A 156 -0.87 19.38 4.75
CA ASP A 156 -1.38 20.49 5.57
C ASP A 156 -2.45 20.04 6.59
N ALA A 157 -3.09 18.89 6.39
CA ALA A 157 -3.98 18.29 7.39
C ALA A 157 -3.23 17.59 8.53
N ILE A 158 -1.93 17.33 8.33
CA ILE A 158 -1.04 16.65 9.26
C ILE A 158 0.26 17.47 9.32
N GLY A 159 0.15 18.70 9.82
CA GLY A 159 1.24 19.57 10.29
C GLY A 159 2.59 19.49 9.57
N HIS A 160 2.85 20.45 8.67
CA HIS A 160 4.14 21.07 8.35
C HIS A 160 5.40 20.18 8.13
N GLY A 161 5.91 20.21 6.89
CA GLY A 161 7.35 20.15 6.57
C GLY A 161 7.76 18.95 5.71
N GLN A 162 7.80 19.09 4.39
CA GLN A 162 8.99 19.29 3.54
C GLN A 162 9.65 18.00 3.00
N GLY A 163 9.80 17.94 1.67
CA GLY A 163 11.03 17.43 1.04
C GLY A 163 11.06 15.96 0.63
N ILE A 164 10.80 15.72 -0.65
CA ILE A 164 10.95 14.45 -1.37
C ILE A 164 12.40 13.92 -1.30
N LEU A 165 12.52 12.65 -0.89
CA LEU A 165 13.54 11.64 -1.23
C LEU A 165 14.65 12.12 -2.21
N ASP A 166 15.81 12.45 -1.65
CA ASP A 166 17.09 12.26 -2.33
C ASP A 166 17.79 11.03 -1.75
N GLN A 167 18.42 10.25 -2.63
CA GLN A 167 19.07 8.99 -2.27
C GLN A 167 20.35 9.28 -1.49
N SER A 168 20.33 9.21 -0.16
CA SER A 168 21.44 8.73 0.71
C SER A 168 21.31 9.03 2.21
N ASP A 169 20.31 9.77 2.67
CA ASP A 169 20.35 10.28 4.06
C ASP A 169 19.49 9.47 5.07
N GLU A 170 20.08 9.31 6.26
CA GLU A 170 19.61 8.64 7.47
C GLU A 170 18.21 9.08 7.97
N GLY A 171 17.60 10.09 7.36
CA GLY A 171 16.25 10.60 7.66
C GLY A 171 15.07 9.74 7.19
N THR A 172 15.31 8.72 6.35
CA THR A 172 14.23 7.97 5.67
C THR A 172 13.37 7.11 6.62
N ILE A 173 13.91 6.69 7.77
CA ILE A 173 13.18 5.90 8.77
C ILE A 173 12.42 6.80 9.74
N ALA A 174 12.96 7.98 10.06
CA ALA A 174 12.35 8.90 11.02
C ALA A 174 10.97 9.39 10.57
N ASP A 175 10.76 9.54 9.25
CA ASP A 175 9.48 9.86 8.61
C ASP A 175 8.37 8.81 8.85
N LEU A 176 8.73 7.60 9.26
CA LEU A 176 7.83 6.45 9.35
C LEU A 176 7.42 6.10 10.78
N VAL A 177 8.04 6.73 11.78
CA VAL A 177 7.84 6.38 13.19
C VAL A 177 6.59 7.10 13.74
N GLU A 178 5.60 6.34 14.23
CA GLU A 178 4.42 6.87 14.92
C GLU A 178 4.55 6.79 16.45
N VAL A 179 3.75 7.58 17.19
CA VAL A 179 3.72 7.50 18.66
C VAL A 179 3.36 6.08 19.11
N GLY A 180 4.21 5.49 19.92
CA GLY A 180 4.08 4.12 20.41
C GLY A 180 4.90 3.08 19.64
N ASP A 181 5.39 3.41 18.43
CA ASP A 181 6.30 2.57 17.68
C ASP A 181 7.67 2.49 18.35
N PHE A 182 8.38 1.40 18.09
CA PHE A 182 9.74 1.20 18.57
C PHE A 182 10.74 1.35 17.43
N PHE A 183 11.79 2.13 17.66
CA PHE A 183 12.86 2.36 16.68
C PHE A 183 14.22 2.26 17.35
N ALA A 184 15.22 1.84 16.58
CA ALA A 184 16.60 1.72 17.05
C ALA A 184 17.40 2.96 16.62
N VAL A 185 18.13 3.55 17.56
CA VAL A 185 19.10 4.63 17.30
C VAL A 185 20.50 4.13 17.60
N GLU A 186 21.46 4.49 16.76
CA GLU A 186 22.85 4.12 16.96
C GLU A 186 23.43 4.89 18.17
N ALA A 187 24.15 4.18 19.04
CA ALA A 187 24.84 4.78 20.16
C ALA A 187 26.15 5.41 19.66
N GLU A 188 26.25 6.73 19.68
CA GLU A 188 27.40 7.45 19.12
C GLU A 188 28.63 7.40 20.06
N TRP A 189 29.23 6.23 20.33
CA TRP A 189 30.54 6.14 21.00
C TRP A 189 31.51 5.14 20.35
N PRO A 190 32.82 5.47 20.28
CA PRO A 190 33.76 4.86 19.34
C PRO A 190 34.40 3.61 19.93
N ASN A 191 33.82 2.43 19.74
CA ASN A 191 34.53 1.18 19.96
C ASN A 191 34.41 0.29 18.72
N ASP A 192 35.56 0.09 18.09
CA ASP A 192 35.83 -0.32 16.71
C ASP A 192 35.21 -1.65 16.20
N TYR A 193 34.33 -2.33 16.95
CA TYR A 193 33.83 -3.66 16.57
C TYR A 193 32.40 -4.04 16.97
N SER A 194 31.56 -3.13 17.46
CA SER A 194 30.13 -3.39 17.61
C SER A 194 29.31 -2.11 17.59
N ALA A 195 28.45 -1.94 16.58
CA ALA A 195 27.43 -0.91 16.61
C ALA A 195 26.44 -1.25 17.74
N GLU A 196 26.49 -0.50 18.83
CA GLU A 196 25.50 -0.56 19.89
C GLU A 196 24.30 0.28 19.46
N PHE A 197 23.10 -0.27 19.65
CA PHE A 197 21.85 0.42 19.32
C PHE A 197 20.96 0.50 20.55
N TRP A 198 20.31 1.64 20.73
CA TRP A 198 19.29 1.84 21.75
C TRP A 198 17.90 1.72 21.12
N ILE A 199 17.02 0.96 21.77
CA ILE A 199 15.61 0.88 21.35
C ILE A 199 14.83 1.94 22.12
N LEU A 200 14.18 2.82 21.39
CA LEU A 200 13.34 3.89 21.91
C LEU A 200 11.88 3.62 21.52
N GLN A 201 10.96 3.91 22.44
CA GLN A 201 9.55 4.06 22.08
C GLN A 201 9.28 5.51 21.69
N CYS A 202 8.71 5.72 20.51
CA CYS A 202 8.38 7.04 20.02
C CYS A 202 7.30 7.70 20.89
N THR A 203 7.64 8.89 21.37
CA THR A 203 6.74 9.76 22.14
C THR A 203 6.28 10.95 21.31
N LYS A 204 7.07 11.32 20.28
CA LYS A 204 6.71 12.34 19.31
C LYS A 204 7.34 12.00 17.96
N PRO A 205 6.55 11.93 16.87
CA PRO A 205 7.03 11.60 15.55
C PRO A 205 7.91 12.75 15.00
N LEU A 206 8.44 12.57 13.79
CA LEU A 206 9.32 13.56 13.16
C LEU A 206 8.65 14.95 13.16
N HIS A 207 9.38 15.94 13.67
CA HIS A 207 8.96 17.32 13.68
C HIS A 207 10.18 18.24 13.72
N VAL A 208 9.96 19.54 13.48
CA VAL A 208 11.00 20.56 13.51
C VAL A 208 11.00 21.26 14.87
N LEU A 209 12.18 21.39 15.47
CA LEU A 209 12.35 22.13 16.72
C LEU A 209 12.10 23.63 16.50
N ALA A 210 11.15 24.18 17.27
CA ALA A 210 10.79 25.60 17.22
C ALA A 210 11.79 26.50 17.97
N ASP A 211 12.54 25.91 18.90
CA ASP A 211 13.55 26.58 19.70
C ASP A 211 14.72 25.59 19.94
N MET A 212 15.92 26.11 20.16
CA MET A 212 17.05 25.29 20.61
C MET A 212 16.65 24.54 21.89
N THR A 213 16.80 23.22 21.86
CA THR A 213 16.31 22.34 22.93
C THR A 213 17.43 21.42 23.40
N THR A 214 17.57 21.28 24.72
CA THR A 214 18.42 20.25 25.33
C THR A 214 17.55 19.08 25.75
N ASP A 215 17.87 17.88 25.27
CA ASP A 215 17.11 16.68 25.60
C ASP A 215 17.40 16.15 27.02
N ALA A 216 16.71 15.07 27.40
CA ALA A 216 16.87 14.44 28.71
C ALA A 216 18.25 13.79 28.92
N TYR A 217 19.04 13.62 27.85
CA TYR A 217 20.36 13.00 27.85
C TYR A 217 21.49 14.05 27.85
N GLY A 218 21.13 15.34 27.78
CA GLY A 218 22.06 16.45 27.83
C GLY A 218 22.62 16.86 26.46
N GLU A 219 22.11 16.28 25.38
CA GLU A 219 22.42 16.71 24.02
C GLU A 219 21.60 17.93 23.65
N THR A 220 22.24 18.87 22.93
CA THR A 220 21.59 20.11 22.51
C THR A 220 21.39 20.11 21.01
N HIS A 221 20.14 20.32 20.61
CA HIS A 221 19.69 20.32 19.23
C HIS A 221 19.32 21.74 18.82
N GLU A 222 19.72 22.14 17.61
CA GLU A 222 19.52 23.50 17.12
C GLU A 222 18.05 23.76 16.75
N GLU A 223 17.67 25.04 16.78
CA GLU A 223 16.40 25.48 16.22
C GLU A 223 16.36 25.16 14.72
N GLY A 224 15.24 24.61 14.24
CA GLY A 224 15.09 24.20 12.86
C GLY A 224 15.58 22.78 12.54
N SER A 225 16.18 22.05 13.49
CA SER A 225 16.53 20.64 13.31
C SER A 225 15.28 19.76 13.24
N SER A 226 15.29 18.77 12.34
CA SER A 226 14.26 17.73 12.23
C SER A 226 14.59 16.56 13.16
N VAL A 227 13.73 16.28 14.13
CA VAL A 227 13.97 15.26 15.17
C VAL A 227 12.73 14.40 15.42
N SER A 228 12.96 13.14 15.82
CA SER A 228 11.94 12.26 16.40
C SER A 228 12.29 12.01 17.86
N GLU A 229 11.34 12.20 18.77
CA GLU A 229 11.59 12.05 20.22
C GLU A 229 11.12 10.67 20.69
N GLY A 230 11.99 9.98 21.42
CA GLY A 230 11.68 8.69 22.01
C GLY A 230 12.16 8.60 23.45
N MET A 231 11.47 7.80 24.24
CA MET A 231 11.89 7.45 25.59
C MET A 231 12.41 6.02 25.59
N TRP A 232 13.47 5.82 26.35
CA TRP A 232 14.04 4.50 26.59
C TRP A 232 13.05 3.55 27.25
N TYR A 233 13.09 2.30 26.78
CA TYR A 233 12.37 1.17 27.35
C TYR A 233 13.32 0.22 28.08
#